data_AF-A0A1G5U6Z1-F1
#
_entry.id   AF-A0A1G5U6Z1-F1
#
_cell.length_a   1.000
_cell.length_b   1.000
_cell.length_c   1.000
_cell.angle_alpha   90.00
_cell.angle_beta   90.00
_cell.angle_gamma   90.00
#
_symmetry.space_group_name_H-M   'P 1'
#
loop_
_entity.id
_entity.type
_entity.pdbx_description
1 polymer ?
#
loop_
_entity_poly.entity_id
_entity_poly.type
_entity_poly.pdbx_seq_one_letter_code
_entity_poly.pdbx_strand_id
1 'polypeptide(L)'
;MSLYTSLISSLVFPLHERIKNHSSVAVRKEMELSQWWDTRRLEAFQFAKLQRLLTHVEAHVPYYRNLFTSIGFKASHVRSLADLARLPLLDKPKIRANTEALKSANGRDLARELRRIKCNRKVF
;
A
#
# COMPACT_ATOMS: atom_id res chain seq x y z
N MET A 1 -42.55 7.82 15.81
CA MET A 1 -41.11 7.74 15.51
C MET A 1 -40.89 8.26 14.11
N SER A 2 -40.22 9.40 13.96
CA SER A 2 -40.29 10.22 12.75
C SER A 2 -39.66 9.51 11.54
N LEU A 3 -40.45 9.35 10.47
CA LEU A 3 -40.03 8.83 9.17
C LEU A 3 -38.78 9.55 8.62
N TYR A 4 -38.56 10.78 9.06
CA TYR A 4 -37.40 11.62 8.78
C TYR A 4 -36.07 10.99 9.25
N THR A 5 -36.06 10.36 10.43
CA THR A 5 -34.86 9.74 11.02
C THR A 5 -34.46 8.47 10.26
N SER A 6 -35.45 7.71 9.77
CA SER A 6 -35.23 6.50 8.96
C SER A 6 -34.76 6.82 7.54
N LEU A 7 -35.24 7.93 6.96
CA LEU A 7 -34.88 8.33 5.61
C LEU A 7 -33.45 8.91 5.56
N ILE A 8 -33.07 9.70 6.57
CA ILE A 8 -31.73 10.31 6.63
C ILE A 8 -30.66 9.26 6.93
N SER A 9 -30.91 8.33 7.84
CA SER A 9 -29.96 7.27 8.16
C SER A 9 -29.75 6.28 7.02
N SER A 10 -30.78 6.00 6.22
CA SER A 10 -30.69 5.06 5.09
C SER A 10 -30.16 5.68 3.79
N LEU A 11 -30.27 7.00 3.61
CA LEU A 11 -29.85 7.66 2.37
C LEU A 11 -28.61 8.54 2.55
N VAL A 12 -28.55 9.35 3.61
CA VAL A 12 -27.46 10.32 3.83
C VAL A 12 -26.21 9.64 4.38
N PHE A 13 -26.35 8.65 5.26
CA PHE A 13 -25.20 7.90 5.80
C PHE A 13 -24.42 7.12 4.73
N PRO A 14 -25.06 6.31 3.84
CA PRO A 14 -24.32 5.65 2.77
C PRO A 14 -23.79 6.60 1.70
N LEU A 15 -24.45 7.74 1.44
CA LEU A 15 -23.90 8.77 0.55
C LEU A 15 -22.67 9.45 1.17
N HIS A 16 -22.71 9.76 2.47
CA HIS A 16 -21.61 10.37 3.20
C HIS A 16 -20.41 9.41 3.33
N GLU A 17 -20.64 8.12 3.56
CA GLU A 17 -19.61 7.07 3.51
C GLU A 17 -18.99 6.96 2.10
N ARG A 18 -19.81 7.01 1.04
CA ARG A 18 -19.31 7.03 -0.36
C ARG A 18 -18.54 8.31 -0.69
N ILE A 19 -18.90 9.45 -0.11
CA ILE A 19 -18.23 10.74 -0.30
C ILE A 19 -16.90 10.80 0.48
N LYS A 20 -16.78 10.10 1.62
CA LYS A 20 -15.55 10.06 2.42
C LYS A 20 -14.45 9.14 1.89
N ASN A 21 -14.74 8.30 0.89
CA ASN A 21 -13.74 7.55 0.12
C ASN A 21 -12.73 6.77 0.99
N HIS A 22 -13.16 6.27 2.15
CA HIS A 22 -12.32 5.45 3.01
C HIS A 22 -12.37 4.00 2.51
N SER A 23 -11.25 3.51 1.99
CA SER A 23 -11.07 2.09 1.65
C SER A 23 -11.17 1.17 2.87
N SER A 24 -11.15 1.74 4.10
CA SER A 24 -11.19 1.01 5.37
C SER A 24 -12.34 0.02 5.48
N VAL A 25 -13.54 0.35 4.99
CA VAL A 25 -14.70 -0.58 5.05
C VAL A 25 -14.52 -1.76 4.09
N ALA A 26 -14.01 -1.49 2.88
CA ALA A 26 -13.71 -2.54 1.89
C ALA A 26 -12.57 -3.44 2.38
N VAL A 27 -11.52 -2.87 2.96
CA VAL A 27 -10.39 -3.60 3.56
C VAL A 27 -10.88 -4.45 4.73
N ARG A 28 -11.76 -3.92 5.61
CA ARG A 28 -12.34 -4.68 6.72
C ARG A 28 -13.10 -5.91 6.21
N LYS A 29 -13.97 -5.76 5.22
CA LYS A 29 -14.71 -6.87 4.62
C LYS A 29 -13.79 -7.92 3.99
N GLU A 30 -12.71 -7.49 3.33
CA GLU A 30 -11.71 -8.40 2.74
C GLU A 30 -10.96 -9.20 3.84
N MET A 31 -10.65 -8.56 4.96
CA MET A 31 -10.03 -9.24 6.12
C MET A 31 -11.00 -10.23 6.78
N GLU A 32 -12.26 -9.83 6.98
CA GLU A 32 -13.31 -10.69 7.58
C GLU A 32 -13.54 -11.97 6.76
N LEU A 33 -13.37 -11.91 5.44
CA LEU A 33 -13.47 -13.08 4.56
C LEU A 33 -12.19 -13.91 4.54
N SER A 34 -11.02 -13.26 4.53
CA SER A 34 -9.74 -13.95 4.39
C SER A 34 -9.24 -14.61 5.66
N GLN A 35 -9.72 -14.22 6.84
CA GLN A 35 -9.38 -14.87 8.12
C GLN A 35 -9.77 -16.35 8.20
N TRP A 36 -10.75 -16.77 7.39
CA TRP A 36 -11.26 -18.14 7.36
C TRP A 36 -10.74 -18.95 6.17
N TRP A 37 -9.79 -18.42 5.40
CA TRP A 37 -9.22 -19.14 4.26
C TRP A 37 -8.22 -20.19 4.71
N ASP A 38 -8.13 -21.26 3.93
CA ASP A 38 -7.05 -22.21 4.04
C ASP A 38 -5.70 -21.56 3.66
N THR A 39 -4.61 -22.13 4.15
CA THR A 39 -3.26 -21.60 3.97
C THR A 39 -2.90 -21.40 2.51
N ARG A 40 -3.25 -22.34 1.62
CA ARG A 40 -2.89 -22.25 0.19
C ARG A 40 -3.59 -21.07 -0.48
N ARG A 41 -4.87 -20.87 -0.16
CA ARG A 41 -5.64 -19.73 -0.67
C ARG A 41 -5.09 -18.40 -0.15
N LEU A 42 -4.71 -18.34 1.13
CA LEU A 42 -4.10 -17.14 1.73
C LEU A 42 -2.75 -16.82 1.09
N GLU A 43 -1.89 -17.81 0.89
CA GLU A 43 -0.58 -17.66 0.23
C GLU A 43 -0.73 -17.14 -1.20
N ALA A 44 -1.63 -17.74 -2.00
CA ALA A 44 -1.89 -17.30 -3.37
C ALA A 44 -2.37 -15.84 -3.41
N PHE A 45 -3.22 -15.45 -2.46
CA PHE A 45 -3.71 -14.08 -2.35
C PHE A 45 -2.61 -13.08 -1.96
N GLN A 46 -1.78 -13.42 -0.97
CA GLN A 46 -0.63 -12.60 -0.57
C GLN A 46 0.36 -12.45 -1.73
N PHE A 47 0.64 -13.54 -2.45
CA PHE A 47 1.52 -13.53 -3.61
C PHE A 47 0.96 -12.64 -4.74
N ALA A 48 -0.34 -12.71 -5.02
CA ALA A 48 -0.97 -11.82 -6.00
C ALA A 48 -0.87 -10.34 -5.60
N LYS A 49 -1.05 -10.01 -4.32
CA LYS A 49 -0.87 -8.64 -3.79
C LYS A 49 0.58 -8.19 -3.90
N LEU A 50 1.53 -9.06 -3.58
CA LEU A 50 2.97 -8.81 -3.72
C LEU A 50 3.34 -8.52 -5.18
N GLN A 51 2.90 -9.34 -6.13
CA GLN A 51 3.22 -9.15 -7.55
C GLN A 51 2.68 -7.81 -8.08
N ARG A 52 1.45 -7.43 -7.66
CA ARG A 52 0.89 -6.10 -7.94
C ARG A 52 1.74 -4.97 -7.35
N LEU A 53 2.18 -5.11 -6.11
CA LEU A 53 3.04 -4.12 -5.46
C LEU A 53 4.37 -3.96 -6.21
N LEU A 54 5.05 -5.07 -6.52
CA LEU A 54 6.33 -5.05 -7.24
C LEU A 54 6.21 -4.38 -8.61
N THR A 55 5.16 -4.73 -9.36
CA THR A 55 4.87 -4.11 -10.66
C THR A 55 4.61 -2.61 -10.51
N HIS A 56 3.86 -2.21 -9.48
CA HIS A 56 3.57 -0.80 -9.22
C HIS A 56 4.83 0.00 -8.86
N VAL A 57 5.69 -0.52 -7.97
CA VAL A 57 6.92 0.19 -7.57
C VAL A 57 7.93 0.26 -8.71
N GLU A 58 8.03 -0.78 -9.55
CA GLU A 58 8.85 -0.78 -10.76
C GLU A 58 8.41 0.32 -11.73
N ALA A 59 7.10 0.50 -11.91
CA ALA A 59 6.55 1.48 -12.84
C ALA A 59 6.57 2.92 -12.31
N HIS A 60 6.35 3.12 -11.00
CA HIS A 60 6.04 4.44 -10.46
C HIS A 60 7.05 4.99 -9.45
N VAL A 61 7.98 4.20 -8.92
CA VAL A 61 8.96 4.67 -7.93
C VAL A 61 10.36 4.70 -8.56
N PRO A 62 10.94 5.89 -8.81
CA PRO A 62 12.24 6.02 -9.46
C PRO A 62 13.36 5.20 -8.82
N TYR A 63 13.43 5.16 -7.49
CA TYR A 63 14.43 4.39 -6.76
C TYR A 63 14.35 2.89 -7.06
N TYR A 64 13.16 2.29 -6.98
CA TYR A 64 12.99 0.85 -7.20
C TYR A 64 13.18 0.49 -8.67
N ARG A 65 12.74 1.34 -9.60
CA ARG A 65 13.03 1.15 -11.03
C ARG A 65 14.52 1.06 -11.31
N ASN A 66 15.30 1.99 -10.74
CA ASN A 66 16.75 2.02 -10.91
C ASN A 66 17.41 0.80 -10.23
N LEU A 67 16.97 0.45 -9.02
CA LEU A 67 17.46 -0.71 -8.29
C LEU A 67 17.19 -2.02 -9.04
N PHE A 68 15.98 -2.20 -9.54
CA PHE A 68 15.59 -3.41 -10.28
C PHE A 68 16.40 -3.53 -11.57
N THR A 69 16.58 -2.41 -12.28
CA THR A 69 17.43 -2.36 -13.48
C THR A 69 18.88 -2.72 -13.14
N SER A 70 19.45 -2.18 -12.05
CA SER A 70 20.85 -2.39 -11.70
C SER A 70 21.18 -3.84 -11.31
N ILE A 71 20.21 -4.56 -10.74
CA ILE A 71 20.38 -5.97 -10.34
C ILE A 71 19.75 -6.96 -11.34
N GLY A 72 19.24 -6.46 -12.48
CA GLY A 72 18.57 -7.29 -13.49
C GLY A 72 17.26 -7.94 -13.02
N PHE A 73 16.62 -7.38 -12.00
CA PHE A 73 15.35 -7.88 -11.45
C PHE A 73 14.17 -7.32 -12.26
N LYS A 74 13.15 -8.14 -12.51
CA LYS A 74 11.89 -7.75 -13.16
C LYS A 74 10.71 -8.30 -12.37
N ALA A 75 9.72 -7.46 -12.07
CA ALA A 75 8.55 -7.92 -11.31
C ALA A 75 7.76 -9.01 -12.03
N SER A 76 7.77 -9.01 -13.37
CA SER A 76 7.11 -10.03 -14.20
C SER A 76 7.74 -11.42 -14.10
N HIS A 77 8.98 -11.54 -13.63
CA HIS A 77 9.69 -12.81 -13.51
C HIS A 77 9.56 -13.45 -12.12
N VAL A 78 8.96 -12.76 -11.16
CA VAL A 78 8.76 -13.29 -9.80
C VAL A 78 7.69 -14.38 -9.84
N ARG A 79 8.06 -15.59 -9.44
CA ARG A 79 7.15 -16.76 -9.41
C ARG A 79 6.95 -17.31 -8.00
N SER A 80 7.80 -16.92 -7.05
CA SER A 80 7.73 -17.38 -5.66
C SER A 80 8.26 -16.33 -4.69
N LEU A 81 8.01 -16.53 -3.39
CA LEU A 81 8.59 -15.70 -2.33
C LEU A 81 10.13 -15.82 -2.27
N ALA A 82 10.70 -16.95 -2.71
CA ALA A 82 12.14 -17.16 -2.73
C ALA A 82 12.86 -16.17 -3.68
N ASP A 83 12.18 -15.71 -4.73
CA ASP A 83 12.74 -14.73 -5.68
C ASP A 83 12.98 -13.36 -5.01
N LEU A 84 12.30 -13.07 -3.90
CA LEU A 84 12.49 -11.84 -3.13
C LEU A 84 13.87 -11.80 -2.43
N ALA A 85 14.52 -12.94 -2.23
CA ALA A 85 15.85 -12.99 -1.61
C ALA A 85 16.92 -12.25 -2.43
N ARG A 86 16.64 -11.97 -3.71
CA ARG A 86 17.52 -11.18 -4.60
C ARG A 86 17.44 -9.68 -4.33
N LEU A 87 16.40 -9.21 -3.66
CA LEU A 87 16.21 -7.79 -3.36
C LEU A 87 17.05 -7.39 -2.14
N PRO A 88 17.88 -6.33 -2.24
CA PRO A 88 18.61 -5.85 -1.08
C PRO A 88 17.67 -5.21 -0.08
N LEU A 89 18.01 -5.37 1.21
CA LEU A 89 17.27 -4.73 2.29
C LEU A 89 17.41 -3.21 2.23
N LEU A 90 16.29 -2.53 2.52
CA LEU A 90 16.21 -1.08 2.58
C LEU A 90 16.44 -0.59 4.01
N ASP A 91 17.56 0.08 4.21
CA ASP A 91 18.01 0.59 5.50
C ASP A 91 17.78 2.11 5.63
N LYS A 92 17.64 2.57 6.87
CA LYS A 92 17.37 3.97 7.23
C LYS A 92 18.34 4.97 6.55
N PRO A 93 19.66 4.70 6.45
CA PRO A 93 20.59 5.58 5.74
C PRO A 93 20.26 5.70 4.25
N LYS A 94 20.03 4.58 3.55
CA LYS A 94 19.62 4.58 2.14
C LYS A 94 18.32 5.33 1.90
N ILE A 95 17.35 5.21 2.82
CA ILE A 95 16.09 5.97 2.76
C ILE A 95 16.37 7.47 2.82
N ARG A 96 17.19 7.93 3.79
CA ARG A 96 17.51 9.36 3.93
C ARG A 96 18.17 9.90 2.66
N ALA A 97 19.14 9.16 2.12
CA ALA A 97 19.86 9.54 0.90
C ALA A 97 18.96 9.58 -0.36
N ASN A 98 17.93 8.74 -0.42
CA ASN A 98 17.06 8.58 -1.59
C ASN A 98 15.61 9.06 -1.36
N THR A 99 15.38 9.95 -0.38
CA THR A 99 14.03 10.33 0.08
C THR A 99 13.12 10.79 -1.05
N GLU A 100 13.64 11.60 -1.99
CA GLU A 100 12.86 12.11 -3.13
C GLU A 100 12.62 11.02 -4.18
N ALA A 101 13.63 10.22 -4.50
CA ALA A 101 13.53 9.13 -5.47
C ALA A 101 12.65 7.96 -4.99
N LEU A 102 12.41 7.85 -3.68
CA LEU A 102 11.51 6.88 -3.07
C LEU A 102 10.03 7.30 -3.15
N LYS A 103 9.72 8.54 -3.53
CA LYS A 103 8.35 8.98 -3.74
C LYS A 103 7.82 8.39 -5.05
N SER A 104 6.63 7.80 -5.00
CA SER A 104 5.92 7.42 -6.21
C SER A 104 5.55 8.66 -7.01
N ALA A 105 5.75 8.63 -8.32
CA ALA A 105 5.37 9.69 -9.25
C ALA A 105 3.87 10.05 -9.17
N ASN A 106 3.04 9.09 -8.70
CA ASN A 106 1.59 9.25 -8.57
C ASN A 106 1.14 9.57 -7.14
N GLY A 107 2.07 9.76 -6.20
CA GLY A 107 1.78 9.99 -4.79
C GLY A 107 1.19 11.38 -4.54
N ARG A 108 -0.14 11.51 -4.57
CA ARG A 108 -0.83 12.72 -4.10
C ARG A 108 -0.74 12.78 -2.57
N ASP A 109 -0.23 13.91 -2.06
CA ASP A 109 -0.30 14.36 -0.66
C ASP A 109 0.62 13.68 0.39
N LEU A 110 1.80 13.16 0.01
CA LEU A 110 2.81 12.69 0.99
C LEU A 110 3.56 13.84 1.70
N ALA A 111 3.45 15.07 1.21
CA ALA A 111 4.14 16.24 1.76
C ALA A 111 3.65 16.61 3.18
N ARG A 112 2.41 16.23 3.55
CA ARG A 112 1.88 16.48 4.90
C ARG A 112 2.44 15.51 5.93
N GLU A 113 2.74 14.27 5.55
CA GLU A 113 3.14 13.20 6.47
C GLU A 113 4.68 13.10 6.64
N LEU A 114 5.45 13.36 5.58
CA LEU A 114 6.92 13.39 5.66
C LEU A 114 7.44 14.56 6.52
N ARG A 115 6.70 15.68 6.62
CA ARG A 115 6.99 16.76 7.58
C ARG A 115 6.80 16.33 9.03
N ARG A 116 5.86 15.42 9.30
CA ARG A 116 5.61 14.85 10.63
C ARG A 116 6.75 13.93 11.07
N ILE A 117 7.34 13.18 10.13
CA ILE A 117 8.51 12.31 10.39
C ILE A 117 9.79 13.13 10.60
N LYS A 118 9.99 14.25 9.90
CA LYS A 118 11.12 15.16 10.16
C LYS A 118 11.05 15.80 11.55
N CYS A 119 9.86 16.09 12.06
CA CYS A 119 9.69 16.72 13.38
C CYS A 119 9.89 15.74 14.55
N ASN A 120 9.60 14.45 14.37
CA ASN A 120 9.66 13.45 15.45
C ASN A 120 11.05 12.82 15.66
N ARG A 121 12.13 13.44 15.14
CA ARG A 121 13.51 12.96 15.31
C ARG A 121 14.34 13.84 16.26
N LYS A 122 13.68 14.52 17.20
CA LYS A 122 14.34 15.19 18.35
C LYS A 122 14.26 14.40 19.65
N VAL A 123 13.71 13.18 19.64
CA VAL A 123 13.72 12.29 20.81
C VAL A 123 14.04 10.88 20.32
N PHE A 124 15.17 10.35 20.81
CA PHE A 124 15.82 9.05 20.57
C PHE A 124 16.69 8.94 19.29
#